data_AF-A0A7S2BIJ0-F1
#
_entry.id   AF-A0A7S2BIJ0-F1
#
_cell.length_a   1.000
_cell.length_b   1.000
_cell.length_c   1.000
_cell.angle_alpha   90.00
_cell.angle_beta   90.00
_cell.angle_gamma   90.00
#
_symmetry.space_group_name_H-M   'P 1'
#
loop_
_entity.id
_entity.type
_entity.pdbx_description
1 polymer ?
#
loop_
_entity_poly.entity_id
_entity_poly.type
_entity_poly.pdbx_seq_one_letter_code
_entity_poly.pdbx_strand_id
1 'polypeptide(L)'
;NLDLVSVFGMGVATAVTGISVAGLVASRSMKGYHASSAPGNHSNNEVVVSAPQTSASAKAQNNNQIQKVSADEDANNAASKDDLAEMLKAMQAQQQPPVGPGGIPEDASALELFCADLTDEARKGNLDPLVGRHEELRRIVHILCRRCKNNPCLLGEPGVGKTAIIEGLAARLVSGDVPPALKGCKLLELDTSALAAGCAMPGDYEERMKRIVTEICSEENSGKVILFIDDIHQIVPIPPNMVNDGGAILKPALGRGQLRCIGCTSVDKFKKTIEQDPGLERRFQQVAVDEPSTQGALSVLRGLRGRYEEYHNVNMSESALLACVEMGKRYVTGRRLPDKAVDLMDEAAANVGMEVSTKNSEFDVIDRQIAQLTREKFQISERRTRQMRLLGGPQSAAGATKDGA
;
A
#
# COMPACT_ATOMS: atom_id res chain seq x y z
N ASN A 1 -18.03 -9.54 -47.35
CA ASN A 1 -18.76 -10.47 -48.23
C ASN A 1 -18.38 -11.91 -47.94
N LEU A 2 -18.95 -12.50 -46.89
CA LEU A 2 -19.89 -13.62 -46.96
C LEU A 2 -20.22 -14.06 -45.53
N ASP A 3 -21.51 -14.22 -45.31
CA ASP A 3 -22.19 -14.44 -44.04
C ASP A 3 -22.72 -15.89 -44.00
N LEU A 4 -22.60 -16.52 -42.84
CA LEU A 4 -23.61 -17.32 -42.11
C LEU A 4 -24.05 -18.75 -42.55
N VAL A 5 -24.17 -19.60 -41.51
CA VAL A 5 -25.01 -20.83 -41.31
C VAL A 5 -24.36 -22.18 -41.75
N SER A 6 -24.26 -23.29 -40.97
CA SER A 6 -24.69 -23.67 -39.61
C SER A 6 -24.27 -25.11 -39.22
N VAL A 7 -24.33 -25.41 -37.90
CA VAL A 7 -24.82 -26.66 -37.25
C VAL A 7 -23.82 -27.70 -36.65
N PHE A 8 -24.08 -28.02 -35.37
CA PHE A 8 -23.75 -29.16 -34.47
C PHE A 8 -22.34 -29.31 -33.83
N GLY A 9 -22.31 -29.10 -32.50
CA GLY A 9 -22.12 -30.19 -31.52
C GLY A 9 -20.71 -30.71 -31.18
N MET A 10 -20.36 -30.60 -29.89
CA MET A 10 -19.32 -31.34 -29.13
C MET A 10 -17.83 -31.03 -29.42
N GLY A 11 -17.18 -30.47 -28.40
CA GLY A 11 -16.09 -31.16 -27.71
C GLY A 11 -14.67 -31.15 -28.31
N VAL A 12 -13.75 -30.75 -27.42
CA VAL A 12 -12.32 -31.10 -27.36
C VAL A 12 -11.33 -30.15 -28.05
N ALA A 13 -10.52 -29.57 -27.15
CA ALA A 13 -9.22 -28.92 -27.28
C ALA A 13 -8.35 -29.28 -28.49
N THR A 14 -7.64 -28.29 -29.04
CA THR A 14 -6.19 -28.39 -29.26
C THR A 14 -5.54 -27.00 -29.30
N ALA A 15 -4.36 -26.92 -28.69
CA ALA A 15 -3.50 -25.76 -28.50
C ALA A 15 -2.85 -25.25 -29.79
N VAL A 16 -2.47 -23.96 -29.81
CA VAL A 16 -1.29 -23.49 -30.56
C VAL A 16 -0.49 -22.55 -29.67
N THR A 17 0.75 -22.95 -29.45
CA THR A 17 1.82 -22.34 -28.67
C THR A 17 2.49 -21.19 -29.41
N GLY A 18 2.98 -20.21 -28.66
CA GLY A 18 3.86 -19.16 -29.15
C GLY A 18 4.50 -18.39 -27.99
N ILE A 19 5.48 -19.00 -27.31
CA ILE A 19 6.34 -18.32 -26.34
C ILE A 19 7.76 -18.31 -26.91
N SER A 20 8.35 -17.11 -27.02
CA SER A 20 9.77 -16.90 -27.30
C SER A 20 10.45 -16.43 -26.03
N VAL A 21 11.43 -17.20 -25.53
CA VAL A 21 12.30 -16.82 -24.41
C VAL A 21 13.71 -16.62 -24.96
N ALA A 22 14.23 -15.39 -24.85
CA ALA A 22 15.64 -15.09 -25.07
C ALA A 22 16.33 -14.99 -23.70
N GLY A 23 17.35 -15.84 -23.50
CA GLY A 23 18.10 -15.94 -22.25
C GLY A 23 19.28 -14.96 -22.15
N LEU A 24 19.72 -14.74 -20.91
CA LEU A 24 21.05 -14.22 -20.60
C LEU A 24 21.64 -14.99 -19.42
N VAL A 25 22.76 -15.67 -19.68
CA VAL A 25 23.59 -16.38 -18.70
C VAL A 25 24.85 -15.56 -18.48
N ALA A 26 25.23 -15.30 -17.23
CA ALA A 26 26.58 -14.89 -16.88
C ALA A 26 27.06 -15.57 -15.58
N SER A 27 28.23 -16.20 -15.74
CA SER A 27 28.95 -17.14 -14.89
C SER A 27 29.42 -16.62 -13.52
N ARG A 28 29.42 -17.51 -12.51
CA ARG A 28 30.20 -17.44 -11.26
C ARG A 28 31.40 -18.39 -11.37
N SER A 29 32.61 -17.95 -11.00
CA SER A 29 33.70 -18.88 -10.69
C SER A 29 34.81 -18.34 -9.78
N MET A 30 35.10 -19.15 -8.74
CA MET A 30 36.36 -19.39 -7.99
C MET A 30 36.89 -18.38 -6.95
N LYS A 31 36.89 -18.78 -5.65
CA LYS A 31 37.99 -19.34 -4.79
C LYS A 31 38.99 -18.26 -4.34
N GLY A 32 39.43 -18.10 -3.09
CA GLY A 32 39.55 -19.00 -1.94
C GLY A 32 41.04 -19.13 -1.53
N TYR A 33 41.38 -18.76 -0.28
CA TYR A 33 42.64 -18.93 0.49
C TYR A 33 43.81 -17.92 0.37
N HIS A 34 44.08 -17.16 1.44
CA HIS A 34 45.24 -17.32 2.33
C HIS A 34 45.13 -16.43 3.60
N ALA A 35 45.88 -16.81 4.64
CA ALA A 35 45.69 -16.46 6.05
C ALA A 35 46.75 -15.49 6.63
N SER A 36 46.40 -14.90 7.79
CA SER A 36 47.25 -14.52 8.94
C SER A 36 48.20 -13.32 8.86
N SER A 37 47.87 -12.23 9.57
CA SER A 37 48.64 -11.61 10.69
C SER A 37 48.12 -10.19 11.04
N ALA A 38 47.99 -9.89 12.33
CA ALA A 38 47.47 -8.62 12.92
C ALA A 38 48.64 -7.63 13.22
N PRO A 39 48.46 -6.47 13.91
CA PRO A 39 47.27 -5.61 14.18
C PRO A 39 47.51 -4.10 13.87
N GLY A 40 46.49 -3.25 13.92
CA GLY A 40 46.70 -1.79 14.06
C GLY A 40 45.58 -0.84 13.60
N ASN A 41 44.78 -0.40 14.57
CA ASN A 41 44.21 0.94 14.76
C ASN A 41 43.34 1.68 13.70
N HIS A 42 42.11 1.93 14.18
CA HIS A 42 41.34 3.19 14.20
C HIS A 42 40.45 3.62 13.01
N SER A 43 39.22 3.94 13.46
CA SER A 43 38.23 4.93 12.99
C SER A 43 37.26 4.56 11.87
N ASN A 44 36.12 4.00 12.33
CA ASN A 44 34.74 4.48 12.16
C ASN A 44 34.36 5.17 10.84
N ASN A 45 33.55 4.46 10.04
CA ASN A 45 32.48 5.08 9.26
C ASN A 45 31.36 4.04 9.04
N GLU A 46 30.18 4.25 9.61
CA GLU A 46 28.90 3.61 9.23
C GLU A 46 27.79 4.36 10.01
N VAL A 47 27.01 5.23 9.37
CA VAL A 47 25.78 4.93 8.60
C VAL A 47 24.81 4.07 9.42
N VAL A 48 23.97 4.75 10.19
CA VAL A 48 22.87 4.14 10.94
C VAL A 48 21.61 4.14 10.06
N VAL A 49 21.16 2.94 9.70
CA VAL A 49 19.80 2.66 9.23
C VAL A 49 19.05 2.08 10.42
N SER A 50 18.07 2.82 10.92
CA SER A 50 17.19 2.42 12.02
C SER A 50 15.91 1.78 11.48
N ALA A 51 15.69 0.51 11.83
CA ALA A 51 14.39 -0.14 11.84
C ALA A 51 14.19 -0.88 13.18
N PRO A 52 12.95 -0.97 13.69
CA PRO A 52 12.65 -1.23 15.09
C PRO A 52 12.60 -2.72 15.42
N GLN A 53 13.26 -3.14 16.50
CA GLN A 53 13.10 -4.48 17.09
C GLN A 53 12.42 -4.40 18.46
N THR A 54 11.17 -4.86 18.47
CA THR A 54 10.67 -5.94 19.35
C THR A 54 11.36 -6.10 20.70
N SER A 55 10.98 -5.30 21.70
CA SER A 55 11.29 -5.56 23.11
C SER A 55 10.25 -6.51 23.73
N ALA A 56 10.33 -7.80 23.38
CA ALA A 56 9.50 -8.85 24.00
C ALA A 56 10.32 -10.01 24.60
N SER A 57 11.65 -9.94 24.62
CA SER A 57 12.52 -11.06 25.04
C SER A 57 13.60 -10.70 26.07
N ALA A 58 13.63 -9.47 26.61
CA ALA A 58 14.64 -9.02 27.58
C ALA A 58 14.11 -8.82 29.02
N LYS A 59 13.03 -9.50 29.41
CA LYS A 59 12.48 -9.46 30.79
C LYS A 59 12.61 -10.78 31.57
N ALA A 60 13.31 -11.78 31.03
CA ALA A 60 13.40 -13.12 31.63
C ALA A 60 14.77 -13.45 32.28
N GLN A 61 15.70 -12.50 32.36
CA GLN A 61 17.03 -12.73 32.94
C GLN A 61 17.45 -11.59 33.86
N ASN A 62 16.76 -11.41 34.97
CA ASN A 62 17.41 -10.86 36.18
C ASN A 62 16.65 -11.24 37.46
N ASN A 63 16.29 -12.52 37.57
CA ASN A 63 15.58 -13.06 38.73
C ASN A 63 16.41 -14.22 39.30
N ASN A 64 17.57 -13.92 39.89
CA ASN A 64 18.32 -14.91 40.69
C ASN A 64 19.43 -14.37 41.61
N GLN A 65 19.35 -13.11 42.05
CA GLN A 65 20.13 -12.63 43.20
C GLN A 65 19.27 -11.66 43.99
N ILE A 66 18.51 -12.19 44.94
CA ILE A 66 18.15 -11.67 46.27
C ILE A 66 17.27 -12.77 46.87
N GLN A 67 17.91 -13.80 47.39
CA GLN A 67 17.31 -14.72 48.35
C GLN A 67 18.38 -15.03 49.40
N LYS A 68 17.98 -14.84 50.67
CA LYS A 68 18.66 -15.12 51.94
C LYS A 68 19.34 -13.93 52.63
N VAL A 69 18.53 -13.08 53.28
CA VAL A 69 18.71 -12.73 54.70
C VAL A 69 17.33 -12.62 55.37
N SER A 70 17.19 -13.37 56.46
CA SER A 70 16.21 -13.34 57.57
C SER A 70 14.69 -13.35 57.34
N ALA A 71 14.07 -14.39 57.90
CA ALA A 71 12.71 -14.37 58.43
C ALA A 71 12.59 -13.37 59.59
N ASP A 72 11.36 -12.92 59.84
CA ASP A 72 10.90 -11.88 60.78
C ASP A 72 10.80 -10.47 60.15
N GLU A 73 9.71 -10.18 59.43
CA GLU A 73 9.07 -8.84 59.33
C GLU A 73 7.75 -8.87 58.51
N ASP A 74 6.87 -9.82 58.81
CA ASP A 74 5.52 -9.89 58.24
C ASP A 74 4.55 -8.96 59.00
N ALA A 75 4.64 -7.64 58.76
CA ALA A 75 3.57 -6.67 59.07
C ALA A 75 3.74 -5.29 58.39
N ASN A 76 4.96 -4.92 57.96
CA ASN A 76 5.25 -3.57 57.43
C ASN A 76 5.28 -3.45 55.89
N ASN A 77 4.97 -4.52 55.15
CA ASN A 77 5.22 -4.60 53.70
C ASN A 77 3.98 -4.37 52.80
N ALA A 78 2.86 -3.95 53.38
CA ALA A 78 1.68 -3.55 52.61
C ALA A 78 1.79 -2.10 52.11
N ALA A 79 2.33 -1.19 52.94
CA ALA A 79 2.54 0.21 52.58
C ALA A 79 3.57 0.39 51.46
N SER A 80 4.64 -0.41 51.46
CA SER A 80 5.75 -0.30 50.49
C SER A 80 5.35 -0.69 49.05
N LYS A 81 4.39 -1.59 48.86
CA LYS A 81 3.92 -2.00 47.52
C LYS A 81 3.04 -0.94 46.87
N ASP A 82 2.20 -0.28 47.65
CA ASP A 82 1.36 0.81 47.17
C ASP A 82 2.23 2.05 46.88
N ASP A 83 3.21 2.35 47.73
CA ASP A 83 4.18 3.44 47.51
C ASP A 83 5.08 3.18 46.29
N LEU A 84 5.52 1.92 46.07
CA LEU A 84 6.28 1.53 44.88
C LEU A 84 5.44 1.57 43.61
N ALA A 85 4.15 1.22 43.69
CA ALA A 85 3.21 1.32 42.57
C ALA A 85 2.95 2.79 42.22
N GLU A 86 2.80 3.68 43.23
CA GLU A 86 2.69 5.12 43.04
C GLU A 86 3.98 5.73 42.47
N MET A 87 5.16 5.32 42.95
CA MET A 87 6.44 5.75 42.38
C MET A 87 6.61 5.29 40.93
N LEU A 88 6.19 4.06 40.58
CA LEU A 88 6.21 3.57 39.20
C LEU A 88 5.23 4.33 38.32
N LYS A 89 4.04 4.67 38.83
CA LYS A 89 3.06 5.52 38.14
C LYS A 89 3.59 6.93 37.93
N ALA A 90 4.26 7.50 38.94
CA ALA A 90 4.87 8.82 38.88
C ALA A 90 6.06 8.86 37.91
N MET A 91 6.91 7.82 37.89
CA MET A 91 7.99 7.69 36.92
C MET A 91 7.49 7.47 35.49
N GLN A 92 6.39 6.74 35.30
CA GLN A 92 5.74 6.59 33.99
C GLN A 92 5.06 7.88 33.52
N ALA A 93 4.45 8.64 34.44
CA ALA A 93 3.88 9.96 34.15
C ALA A 93 4.95 11.00 33.80
N GLN A 94 6.17 10.88 34.33
CA GLN A 94 7.31 11.74 34.01
C GLN A 94 8.00 11.39 32.68
N GLN A 95 7.69 10.25 32.06
CA GLN A 95 8.27 9.82 30.77
C GLN A 95 7.33 10.04 29.58
N GLN A 96 6.10 10.48 29.80
CA GLN A 96 5.21 10.88 28.71
C GLN A 96 5.42 12.38 28.44
N PRO A 97 5.75 12.78 27.19
CA PRO A 97 5.81 14.21 26.84
C PRO A 97 4.45 14.85 27.19
N PRO A 98 4.40 16.15 27.54
CA PRO A 98 3.15 16.82 27.84
C PRO A 98 2.20 16.64 26.66
N VAL A 99 1.16 15.84 26.89
CA VAL A 99 0.15 15.56 25.89
C VAL A 99 -0.84 16.72 25.96
N GLY A 100 -0.84 17.55 24.93
CA GLY A 100 -1.81 18.61 24.78
C GLY A 100 -3.22 18.05 24.63
N PRO A 101 -4.24 18.91 24.68
CA PRO A 101 -5.61 18.45 24.69
C PRO A 101 -5.96 17.77 23.34
N GLY A 102 -6.74 16.68 23.39
CA GLY A 102 -6.96 15.75 22.28
C GLY A 102 -5.92 14.61 22.13
N GLY A 103 -4.94 14.50 23.01
CA GLY A 103 -3.96 13.40 22.99
C GLY A 103 -2.76 13.63 22.07
N ILE A 104 -2.53 14.87 21.63
CA ILE A 104 -1.49 15.24 20.68
C ILE A 104 -0.37 16.00 21.42
N PRO A 105 0.92 15.65 21.25
CA PRO A 105 2.02 16.46 21.79
C PRO A 105 1.92 17.93 21.36
N GLU A 106 2.21 18.88 22.25
CA GLU A 106 2.06 20.32 21.94
C GLU A 106 2.93 20.77 20.75
N ASP A 107 4.11 20.19 20.57
CA ASP A 107 5.05 20.54 19.50
C ASP A 107 4.82 19.79 18.17
N ALA A 108 3.89 18.82 18.13
CA ALA A 108 3.64 18.02 16.92
C ALA A 108 2.68 18.73 15.95
N SER A 109 2.95 18.68 14.65
CA SER A 109 2.00 19.12 13.63
C SER A 109 0.79 18.19 13.59
N ALA A 110 -0.42 18.74 13.69
CA ALA A 110 -1.65 17.95 13.53
C ALA A 110 -1.83 17.52 12.07
N LEU A 111 -1.32 18.30 11.11
CA LEU A 111 -1.37 17.94 9.69
C LEU A 111 -0.50 16.72 9.39
N GLU A 112 0.67 16.59 10.00
CA GLU A 112 1.53 15.41 9.81
C GLU A 112 0.95 14.15 10.46
N LEU A 113 0.19 14.30 11.55
CA LEU A 113 -0.38 13.17 12.29
C LEU A 113 -1.71 12.66 11.69
N PHE A 114 -2.53 13.57 11.15
CA PHE A 114 -3.90 13.25 10.72
C PHE A 114 -4.17 13.53 9.26
N CYS A 115 -3.16 13.92 8.48
CA CYS A 115 -3.31 14.10 7.04
C CYS A 115 -2.20 13.40 6.25
N ALA A 116 -2.55 12.92 5.06
CA ALA A 116 -1.61 12.43 4.07
C ALA A 116 -1.38 13.50 2.99
N ASP A 117 -0.12 13.76 2.63
CA ASP A 117 0.21 14.74 1.57
C ASP A 117 0.21 14.06 0.19
N LEU A 118 -0.92 14.18 -0.51
CA LEU A 118 -1.09 13.65 -1.88
C LEU A 118 -0.14 14.33 -2.89
N THR A 119 0.29 15.56 -2.64
CA THR A 119 1.28 16.21 -3.52
C THR A 119 2.68 15.64 -3.33
N ASP A 120 3.02 15.18 -2.13
CA ASP A 120 4.27 14.47 -1.87
C ASP A 120 4.23 13.08 -2.52
N GLU A 121 3.11 12.37 -2.47
CA GLU A 121 2.93 11.10 -3.17
C GLU A 121 3.02 11.26 -4.70
N ALA A 122 2.43 12.32 -5.23
CA ALA A 122 2.55 12.68 -6.64
C ALA A 122 4.02 12.96 -7.04
N ARG A 123 4.78 13.66 -6.19
CA ARG A 123 6.23 13.91 -6.42
C ARG A 123 7.06 12.63 -6.41
N LYS A 124 6.67 11.65 -5.60
CA LYS A 124 7.31 10.33 -5.53
C LYS A 124 6.93 9.42 -6.72
N GLY A 125 5.91 9.78 -7.49
CA GLY A 125 5.41 8.97 -8.60
C GLY A 125 4.52 7.80 -8.17
N ASN A 126 4.05 7.79 -6.91
CA ASN A 126 3.27 6.69 -6.36
C ASN A 126 1.82 6.69 -6.86
N LEU A 127 1.26 7.85 -7.21
CA LEU A 127 -0.13 7.98 -7.66
C LEU A 127 -0.37 7.38 -9.05
N ASP A 128 -1.52 6.75 -9.23
CA ASP A 128 -1.91 6.19 -10.53
C ASP A 128 -2.15 7.28 -11.58
N PRO A 129 -1.89 6.99 -12.86
CA PRO A 129 -2.16 7.95 -13.92
C PRO A 129 -3.66 8.18 -14.05
N LEU A 130 -4.09 9.45 -13.98
CA LEU A 130 -5.47 9.80 -14.24
C LEU A 130 -5.80 9.61 -15.73
N VAL A 131 -6.71 8.68 -16.02
CA VAL A 131 -7.21 8.43 -17.37
C VAL A 131 -8.60 9.04 -17.55
N GLY A 132 -8.72 9.94 -18.51
CA GLY A 132 -9.96 10.67 -18.74
C GLY A 132 -10.25 11.67 -17.62
N ARG A 133 -11.53 11.95 -17.36
CA ARG A 133 -12.01 12.86 -16.31
C ARG A 133 -11.48 14.30 -16.36
N HIS A 134 -11.00 14.74 -17.52
CA HIS A 134 -10.42 16.06 -17.69
C HIS A 134 -11.43 17.19 -17.48
N GLU A 135 -12.72 16.95 -17.76
CA GLU A 135 -13.78 17.94 -17.57
C GLU A 135 -14.09 18.16 -16.09
N GLU A 136 -14.21 17.08 -15.32
CA GLU A 136 -14.39 17.11 -13.87
C GLU A 136 -13.19 17.77 -13.19
N LEU A 137 -11.97 17.40 -13.59
CA LEU A 137 -10.75 18.01 -13.07
C LEU A 137 -10.66 19.51 -13.39
N ARG A 138 -10.96 19.90 -14.64
CA ARG A 138 -11.03 21.32 -15.04
C ARG A 138 -12.09 22.06 -14.24
N ARG A 139 -13.23 21.43 -13.99
CA ARG A 139 -14.32 22.00 -13.18
C ARG A 139 -13.90 22.22 -11.73
N ILE A 140 -13.19 21.27 -11.12
CA ILE A 140 -12.63 21.39 -9.77
C ILE A 140 -11.66 22.57 -9.69
N VAL A 141 -10.69 22.64 -10.61
CA VAL A 141 -9.73 23.75 -10.68
C VAL A 141 -10.44 25.10 -10.82
N HIS A 142 -11.45 25.19 -11.68
CA HIS A 142 -12.24 26.39 -11.86
C HIS A 142 -12.96 26.80 -10.56
N ILE A 143 -13.57 25.84 -9.85
CA ILE A 143 -14.26 26.10 -8.58
C ILE A 143 -13.28 26.62 -7.52
N LEU A 144 -12.13 25.97 -7.36
CA LEU A 144 -11.11 26.36 -6.37
C LEU A 144 -10.60 27.79 -6.56
N CYS A 145 -10.62 28.29 -7.81
CA CYS A 145 -10.21 29.66 -8.15
C CYS A 145 -11.31 30.72 -7.92
N ARG A 146 -12.53 30.33 -7.56
CA ARG A 146 -13.62 31.29 -7.32
C ARG A 146 -13.40 32.06 -6.01
N ARG A 147 -13.97 33.27 -5.94
CA ARG A 147 -14.00 34.08 -4.71
C ARG A 147 -15.02 33.57 -3.68
N CYS A 148 -16.13 32.99 -4.14
CA CYS A 148 -17.20 32.43 -3.30
C CYS A 148 -17.66 31.09 -3.87
N LYS A 149 -18.20 30.20 -3.02
CA LYS A 149 -18.52 28.81 -3.38
C LYS A 149 -17.34 28.11 -4.07
N ASN A 150 -16.19 28.20 -3.41
CA ASN A 150 -14.90 27.76 -3.92
C ASN A 150 -14.45 26.40 -3.38
N ASN A 151 -15.36 25.68 -2.72
CA ASN A 151 -15.12 24.33 -2.25
C ASN A 151 -15.87 23.35 -3.17
N PRO A 152 -15.19 22.61 -4.06
CA PRO A 152 -15.85 21.62 -4.89
C PRO A 152 -16.27 20.42 -4.03
N CYS A 153 -17.45 19.86 -4.33
CA CYS A 153 -17.91 18.61 -3.78
C CYS A 153 -18.22 17.63 -4.91
N LEU A 154 -17.42 16.57 -5.03
CA LEU A 154 -17.60 15.51 -6.03
C LEU A 154 -18.73 14.59 -5.58
N LEU A 155 -19.77 14.51 -6.40
CA LEU A 155 -20.96 13.71 -6.16
C LEU A 155 -20.98 12.54 -7.12
N GLY A 156 -20.88 11.34 -6.58
CA GLY A 156 -20.93 10.12 -7.38
C GLY A 156 -21.03 8.88 -6.50
N GLU A 157 -21.43 7.77 -7.09
CA GLU A 157 -21.47 6.49 -6.39
C GLU A 157 -20.06 6.02 -5.98
N PRO A 158 -19.92 5.11 -5.01
CA PRO A 158 -18.64 4.46 -4.73
C PRO A 158 -18.12 3.73 -5.98
N GLY A 159 -16.80 3.79 -6.20
CA GLY A 159 -16.14 3.09 -7.30
C GLY A 159 -16.15 3.79 -8.67
N VAL A 160 -16.73 4.98 -8.80
CA VAL A 160 -16.73 5.73 -10.09
C VAL A 160 -15.42 6.45 -10.42
N GLY A 161 -14.45 6.42 -9.49
CA GLY A 161 -13.14 7.07 -9.63
C GLY A 161 -13.07 8.50 -9.07
N LYS A 162 -13.74 8.80 -7.95
CA LYS A 162 -13.66 10.12 -7.31
C LYS A 162 -12.24 10.43 -6.80
N THR A 163 -11.63 9.48 -6.07
CA THR A 163 -10.27 9.59 -5.52
C THR A 163 -9.23 9.78 -6.64
N ALA A 164 -9.34 9.02 -7.74
CA ALA A 164 -8.47 9.18 -8.91
C ALA A 164 -8.48 10.62 -9.48
N ILE A 165 -9.63 11.32 -9.46
CA ILE A 165 -9.69 12.73 -9.90
C ILE A 165 -8.89 13.64 -8.95
N ILE A 166 -8.92 13.35 -7.65
CA ILE A 166 -8.18 14.10 -6.62
C ILE A 166 -6.68 13.83 -6.73
N GLU A 167 -6.27 12.59 -6.94
CA GLU A 167 -4.88 12.21 -7.22
C GLU A 167 -4.37 12.88 -8.51
N GLY A 168 -5.19 12.91 -9.55
CA GLY A 168 -4.89 13.65 -10.77
C GLY A 168 -4.76 15.16 -10.56
N LEU A 169 -5.52 15.74 -9.61
CA LEU A 169 -5.31 17.13 -9.19
C LEU A 169 -3.96 17.31 -8.49
N ALA A 170 -3.57 16.38 -7.59
CA ALA A 170 -2.27 16.41 -6.94
C ALA A 170 -1.13 16.41 -7.98
N ALA A 171 -1.21 15.53 -8.98
CA ALA A 171 -0.25 15.48 -10.08
C ALA A 171 -0.18 16.80 -10.89
N ARG A 172 -1.32 17.47 -11.11
CA ARG A 172 -1.35 18.78 -11.79
C ARG A 172 -0.81 19.92 -10.94
N LEU A 173 -1.04 19.89 -9.62
CA LEU A 173 -0.45 20.85 -8.69
C LEU A 173 1.08 20.75 -8.70
N VAL A 174 1.62 19.52 -8.70
CA VAL A 174 3.07 19.25 -8.73
C VAL A 174 3.70 19.64 -10.06
N SER A 175 3.08 19.28 -11.18
CA SER A 175 3.59 19.66 -12.51
C SER A 175 3.45 21.16 -12.82
N GLY A 176 2.70 21.90 -12.01
CA GLY A 176 2.45 23.34 -12.21
C GLY A 176 1.46 23.64 -13.32
N ASP A 177 0.77 22.63 -13.87
CA ASP A 177 -0.29 22.75 -14.88
C ASP A 177 -1.64 23.17 -14.24
N VAL A 178 -1.58 24.29 -13.51
CA VAL A 178 -2.71 24.89 -12.81
C VAL A 178 -2.62 26.43 -12.89
N PRO A 179 -3.76 27.14 -12.72
CA PRO A 179 -3.75 28.59 -12.65
C PRO A 179 -2.83 29.13 -11.54
N PRO A 180 -2.33 30.38 -11.65
CA PRO A 180 -1.42 30.96 -10.68
C PRO A 180 -1.92 30.90 -9.22
N ALA A 181 -3.24 31.01 -9.02
CA ALA A 181 -3.87 30.94 -7.70
C ALA A 181 -3.76 29.57 -6.99
N LEU A 182 -3.36 28.52 -7.72
CA LEU A 182 -3.18 27.16 -7.19
C LEU A 182 -1.71 26.70 -7.24
N LYS A 183 -0.80 27.52 -7.78
CA LYS A 183 0.61 27.15 -7.88
C LYS A 183 1.25 27.10 -6.49
N GLY A 184 1.97 26.01 -6.23
CA GLY A 184 2.61 25.79 -4.94
C GLY A 184 1.65 25.42 -3.81
N CYS A 185 0.37 25.18 -4.12
CA CYS A 185 -0.56 24.65 -3.12
C CYS A 185 -0.27 23.17 -2.83
N LYS A 186 -0.36 22.78 -1.55
CA LYS A 186 -0.38 21.39 -1.10
C LYS A 186 -1.80 20.85 -1.08
N LEU A 187 -1.97 19.57 -1.37
CA LEU A 187 -3.23 18.84 -1.26
C LEU A 187 -3.07 17.79 -0.17
N LEU A 188 -3.77 18.00 0.95
CA LEU A 188 -3.70 17.14 2.12
C LEU A 188 -5.01 16.37 2.26
N GLU A 189 -4.94 15.05 2.27
CA GLU A 189 -6.08 14.18 2.56
C GLU A 189 -6.25 14.00 4.07
N LEU A 190 -7.47 14.18 4.56
CA LEU A 190 -7.80 13.96 5.96
C LEU A 190 -8.00 12.47 6.25
N ASP A 191 -7.19 11.91 7.15
CA ASP A 191 -7.37 10.54 7.61
C ASP A 191 -8.40 10.50 8.75
N THR A 192 -9.64 10.12 8.40
CA THR A 192 -10.73 9.98 9.35
C THR A 192 -10.52 8.83 10.33
N SER A 193 -9.74 7.81 9.96
CA SER A 193 -9.42 6.68 10.82
C SER A 193 -8.41 7.07 11.88
N ALA A 194 -7.32 7.76 11.50
CA ALA A 194 -6.34 8.30 12.44
C ALA A 194 -6.98 9.31 13.40
N LEU A 195 -7.91 10.14 12.90
CA LEU A 195 -8.68 11.06 13.73
C LEU A 195 -9.51 10.36 14.80
N ALA A 196 -10.19 9.27 14.44
CA ALA A 196 -11.04 8.50 15.36
C ALA A 196 -10.22 7.62 16.31
N ALA A 197 -9.01 7.21 15.92
CA ALA A 197 -8.16 6.32 16.70
C ALA A 197 -7.76 6.95 18.04
N GLY A 198 -8.07 6.29 19.14
CA GLY A 198 -7.70 6.79 20.47
C GLY A 198 -8.54 7.97 20.99
N CYS A 199 -9.68 8.27 20.36
CA CYS A 199 -10.71 9.11 20.98
C CYS A 199 -11.45 8.29 22.05
N ALA A 200 -11.00 8.41 23.30
CA ALA A 200 -11.62 7.73 24.43
C ALA A 200 -12.66 8.62 25.15
N MET A 201 -12.47 9.95 25.07
CA MET A 201 -13.31 10.94 25.73
C MET A 201 -14.23 11.63 24.73
N PRO A 202 -15.47 11.95 25.14
CA PRO A 202 -16.33 12.84 24.35
C PRO A 202 -15.64 14.20 24.12
N GLY A 203 -15.51 14.61 22.86
CA GLY A 203 -14.88 15.87 22.48
C GLY A 203 -13.44 15.74 21.94
N ASP A 204 -12.76 14.61 22.15
CA ASP A 204 -11.38 14.40 21.63
C ASP A 204 -11.33 14.61 20.10
N TYR A 205 -12.32 14.06 19.39
CA TYR A 205 -12.43 14.19 17.95
C TYR A 205 -12.57 15.66 17.50
N GLU A 206 -13.41 16.42 18.20
CA GLU A 206 -13.67 17.83 17.90
C GLU A 206 -12.41 18.68 18.13
N GLU A 207 -11.68 18.40 19.19
CA GLU A 207 -10.45 19.10 19.50
C GLU A 207 -9.36 18.86 18.44
N ARG A 208 -9.17 17.61 18.01
CA ARG A 208 -8.24 17.27 16.92
C ARG A 208 -8.61 17.97 15.62
N MET A 209 -9.90 17.92 15.25
CA MET A 209 -10.41 18.63 14.06
C MET A 209 -10.19 20.14 14.15
N LYS A 210 -10.42 20.73 15.33
CA LYS A 210 -10.17 22.15 15.56
C LYS A 210 -8.70 22.51 15.41
N ARG A 211 -7.78 21.67 15.89
CA ARG A 211 -6.34 21.87 15.73
C ARG A 211 -5.94 21.83 14.25
N ILE A 212 -6.42 20.84 13.49
CA ILE A 212 -6.20 20.74 12.04
C ILE A 212 -6.67 22.00 11.31
N VAL A 213 -7.92 22.44 11.57
CA VAL A 213 -8.47 23.63 10.92
C VAL A 213 -7.69 24.89 11.30
N THR A 214 -7.26 25.00 12.56
CA THR A 214 -6.47 26.14 13.05
C THR A 214 -5.09 26.17 12.39
N GLU A 215 -4.44 25.02 12.24
CA GLU A 215 -3.13 24.90 11.60
C GLU A 215 -3.18 25.18 10.10
N ILE A 216 -4.26 24.77 9.40
CA ILE A 216 -4.49 25.14 7.99
C ILE A 216 -4.73 26.65 7.84
N CYS A 217 -5.47 27.23 8.77
CA CYS A 217 -5.81 28.66 8.75
C CYS A 217 -4.71 29.56 9.31
N SER A 218 -3.57 29.01 9.74
CA SER A 218 -2.42 29.78 10.21
C SER A 218 -1.87 30.68 9.10
N GLU A 219 -1.19 31.77 9.46
CA GLU A 219 -0.63 32.71 8.48
C GLU A 219 0.37 32.04 7.53
N GLU A 220 1.10 31.03 8.00
CA GLU A 220 2.08 30.29 7.23
C GLU A 220 1.43 29.48 6.09
N ASN A 221 0.26 28.89 6.37
CA ASN A 221 -0.46 27.96 5.50
C ASN A 221 -1.62 28.59 4.74
N SER A 222 -2.05 29.80 5.13
CA SER A 222 -3.22 30.49 4.57
C SER A 222 -3.17 30.57 3.05
N GLY A 223 -4.15 29.95 2.39
CA GLY A 223 -4.28 29.91 0.94
C GLY A 223 -3.32 28.96 0.20
N LYS A 224 -2.42 28.28 0.91
CA LYS A 224 -1.46 27.31 0.34
C LYS A 224 -1.90 25.86 0.52
N VAL A 225 -2.81 25.58 1.43
CA VAL A 225 -3.27 24.21 1.69
C VAL A 225 -4.70 24.00 1.16
N ILE A 226 -4.91 22.90 0.48
CA ILE A 226 -6.23 22.41 0.06
C ILE A 226 -6.48 21.13 0.85
N LEU A 227 -7.54 21.12 1.66
CA LEU A 227 -7.94 19.96 2.44
C LEU A 227 -8.86 19.07 1.62
N PHE A 228 -8.48 17.83 1.36
CA PHE A 228 -9.32 16.80 0.80
C PHE A 228 -9.98 15.99 1.91
N ILE A 229 -11.30 15.82 1.83
CA ILE A 229 -12.09 15.03 2.77
C ILE A 229 -12.87 14.00 1.96
N ASP A 230 -12.41 12.75 1.97
CA ASP A 230 -13.23 11.66 1.45
C ASP A 230 -14.41 11.40 2.38
N ASP A 231 -15.53 10.98 1.80
CA ASP A 231 -16.78 10.75 2.52
C ASP A 231 -17.16 11.88 3.49
N ILE A 232 -17.11 13.13 3.02
CA ILE A 232 -17.33 14.36 3.81
C ILE A 232 -18.63 14.36 4.66
N HIS A 233 -19.62 13.57 4.25
CA HIS A 233 -20.86 13.36 4.99
C HIS A 233 -20.69 12.63 6.33
N GLN A 234 -19.53 12.02 6.61
CA GLN A 234 -19.23 11.40 7.91
C GLN A 234 -18.80 12.43 8.96
N ILE A 235 -18.23 13.56 8.52
CA ILE A 235 -17.74 14.65 9.38
C ILE A 235 -18.81 15.73 9.57
N VAL A 236 -19.68 15.90 8.57
CA VAL A 236 -20.83 16.79 8.62
C VAL A 236 -22.01 16.02 9.23
N PRO A 237 -22.74 16.59 10.20
CA PRO A 237 -23.77 15.83 10.91
C PRO A 237 -24.87 15.26 10.00
N ILE A 238 -25.29 14.03 10.34
CA ILE A 238 -26.60 13.44 10.04
C ILE A 238 -27.23 13.13 11.40
N PRO A 239 -28.57 13.13 11.53
CA PRO A 239 -29.46 13.91 12.45
C PRO A 239 -29.00 14.03 13.93
N PRO A 240 -29.76 14.64 14.87
CA PRO A 240 -29.26 15.12 16.18
C PRO A 240 -28.73 14.08 17.21
N ASN A 241 -28.48 12.84 16.82
CA ASN A 241 -28.14 11.73 17.71
C ASN A 241 -26.66 11.29 17.65
N MET A 242 -25.80 11.91 16.82
CA MET A 242 -24.35 11.62 16.80
C MET A 242 -23.54 12.70 17.53
N VAL A 243 -22.52 12.23 18.26
CA VAL A 243 -21.68 12.99 19.21
C VAL A 243 -20.61 13.87 18.54
N ASN A 244 -20.47 13.83 17.21
CA ASN A 244 -19.40 14.52 16.49
C ASN A 244 -19.98 15.65 15.61
N ASP A 245 -19.87 16.92 16.04
CA ASP A 245 -20.26 18.08 15.21
C ASP A 245 -19.05 18.70 14.49
N GLY A 246 -18.45 17.94 13.56
CA GLY A 246 -17.39 18.46 12.70
C GLY A 246 -17.86 19.62 11.80
N GLY A 247 -19.18 19.68 11.52
CA GLY A 247 -19.81 20.77 10.79
C GLY A 247 -19.67 22.13 11.48
N ALA A 248 -19.87 22.19 12.80
CA ALA A 248 -19.68 23.42 13.58
C ALA A 248 -18.24 23.94 13.53
N ILE A 249 -17.24 23.05 13.44
CA ILE A 249 -15.83 23.42 13.39
C ILE A 249 -15.44 23.97 12.01
N LEU A 250 -15.96 23.38 10.93
CA LEU A 250 -15.63 23.77 9.56
C LEU A 250 -16.34 25.07 9.13
N LYS A 251 -17.58 25.30 9.58
CA LYS A 251 -18.43 26.45 9.17
C LYS A 251 -17.74 27.81 9.31
N PRO A 252 -17.10 28.18 10.44
CA PRO A 252 -16.44 29.48 10.59
C PRO A 252 -15.29 29.66 9.59
N ALA A 253 -14.45 28.64 9.40
CA ALA A 253 -13.29 28.70 8.51
C ALA A 253 -13.69 28.77 7.03
N LEU A 254 -14.69 27.96 6.63
CA LEU A 254 -15.30 28.02 5.30
C LEU A 254 -16.02 29.34 5.05
N GLY A 255 -16.69 29.89 6.07
CA GLY A 255 -17.40 31.16 6.02
C GLY A 255 -16.50 32.36 5.78
N ARG A 256 -15.32 32.38 6.41
CA ARG A 256 -14.31 33.42 6.21
C ARG A 256 -13.46 33.23 4.95
N GLY A 257 -13.57 32.08 4.28
CA GLY A 257 -12.76 31.73 3.11
C GLY A 257 -11.29 31.45 3.45
N GLN A 258 -10.98 31.17 4.72
CA GLN A 258 -9.64 30.82 5.19
C GLN A 258 -9.31 29.35 4.90
N LEU A 259 -10.33 28.49 4.90
CA LEU A 259 -10.22 27.08 4.54
C LEU A 259 -10.72 26.85 3.11
N ARG A 260 -9.89 26.19 2.30
CA ARG A 260 -10.29 25.63 1.00
C ARG A 260 -10.30 24.12 1.13
N CYS A 261 -11.42 23.49 0.79
CA CYS A 261 -11.53 22.04 0.83
C CYS A 261 -12.20 21.45 -0.41
N ILE A 262 -11.93 20.16 -0.64
CA ILE A 262 -12.58 19.32 -1.63
C ILE A 262 -13.26 18.19 -0.87
N GLY A 263 -14.56 18.01 -1.08
CA GLY A 263 -15.31 16.92 -0.47
C GLY A 263 -15.72 15.87 -1.48
N CYS A 264 -15.73 14.59 -1.10
CA CYS A 264 -16.32 13.51 -1.89
C CYS A 264 -17.50 12.87 -1.15
N THR A 265 -18.60 12.59 -1.84
CA THR A 265 -19.74 11.87 -1.26
C THR A 265 -20.67 11.32 -2.37
N SER A 266 -21.68 10.55 -2.00
CA SER A 266 -22.77 10.19 -2.92
C SER A 266 -23.85 11.25 -2.95
N VAL A 267 -24.63 11.27 -4.04
CA VAL A 267 -25.72 12.25 -4.25
C VAL A 267 -26.74 12.17 -3.11
N ASP A 268 -27.15 10.96 -2.73
CA ASP A 268 -28.15 10.74 -1.69
C ASP A 268 -27.67 11.20 -0.32
N LYS A 269 -26.40 10.95 -0.01
CA LYS A 269 -25.80 11.37 1.26
C LYS A 269 -25.65 12.89 1.30
N PHE A 270 -25.18 13.52 0.22
CA PHE A 270 -25.09 14.99 0.12
C PHE A 270 -26.45 15.66 0.38
N LYS A 271 -27.51 15.16 -0.25
CA LYS A 271 -28.88 15.68 -0.07
C LYS A 271 -29.38 15.58 1.37
N LYS A 272 -29.01 14.50 2.08
CA LYS A 272 -29.44 14.25 3.47
C LYS A 272 -28.61 15.00 4.51
N THR A 273 -27.39 15.44 4.17
CA THR A 273 -26.45 16.05 5.13
C THR A 273 -26.15 17.51 4.79
N ILE A 274 -25.35 17.74 3.75
CA ILE A 274 -24.81 19.05 3.41
C ILE A 274 -25.89 19.98 2.86
N GLU A 275 -26.80 19.46 2.03
CA GLU A 275 -27.88 20.26 1.43
C GLU A 275 -28.94 20.70 2.44
N GLN A 276 -29.10 19.94 3.54
CA GLN A 276 -30.01 20.30 4.63
C GLN A 276 -29.48 21.46 5.48
N ASP A 277 -28.19 21.81 5.36
CA ASP A 277 -27.53 22.87 6.11
C ASP A 277 -27.24 24.09 5.23
N PRO A 278 -28.04 25.18 5.33
CA PRO A 278 -27.85 26.38 4.51
C PRO A 278 -26.47 27.05 4.69
N GLY A 279 -25.81 26.82 5.83
CA GLY A 279 -24.48 27.34 6.10
C GLY A 279 -23.40 26.67 5.25
N LEU A 280 -23.49 25.34 5.09
CA LEU A 280 -22.55 24.54 4.29
C LEU A 280 -22.90 24.53 2.81
N GLU A 281 -24.19 24.41 2.46
CA GLU A 281 -24.68 24.41 1.08
C GLU A 281 -24.20 25.65 0.29
N ARG A 282 -24.13 26.81 0.97
CA ARG A 282 -23.64 28.07 0.38
C ARG A 282 -22.11 28.15 0.24
N ARG A 283 -21.35 27.13 0.64
CA ARG A 283 -19.88 27.07 0.56
C ARG A 283 -19.40 26.04 -0.43
N PHE A 284 -20.18 24.98 -0.64
CA PHE A 284 -19.86 23.94 -1.60
C PHE A 284 -20.44 24.20 -2.98
N GLN A 285 -19.74 23.71 -4.00
CA GLN A 285 -20.21 23.66 -5.38
C GLN A 285 -20.16 22.21 -5.85
N GLN A 286 -21.32 21.68 -6.24
CA GLN A 286 -21.45 20.29 -6.68
C GLN A 286 -20.73 20.07 -8.03
N VAL A 287 -20.07 18.93 -8.14
CA VAL A 287 -19.43 18.39 -9.35
C VAL A 287 -19.91 16.94 -9.50
N ALA A 288 -20.77 16.68 -10.48
CA ALA A 288 -21.25 15.32 -10.73
C ALA A 288 -20.11 14.45 -11.31
N VAL A 289 -19.99 13.23 -10.82
CA VAL A 289 -19.04 12.21 -11.29
C VAL A 289 -19.84 10.94 -11.56
N ASP A 290 -20.21 10.76 -12.82
CA ASP A 290 -21.03 9.63 -13.25
C ASP A 290 -20.18 8.40 -13.55
N GLU A 291 -20.79 7.22 -13.51
CA GLU A 291 -20.16 5.97 -13.97
C GLU A 291 -19.71 6.11 -15.44
N PRO A 292 -18.45 5.76 -15.78
CA PRO A 292 -17.97 5.87 -17.14
C PRO A 292 -18.66 4.85 -18.06
N SER A 293 -18.67 5.14 -19.36
CA SER A 293 -19.11 4.18 -20.37
C SER A 293 -18.18 2.96 -20.41
N THR A 294 -18.59 1.89 -21.09
CA THR A 294 -17.73 0.70 -21.28
C THR A 294 -16.41 1.06 -21.96
N GLN A 295 -16.43 1.93 -22.95
CA GLN A 295 -15.22 2.43 -23.62
C GLN A 295 -14.37 3.32 -22.71
N GLY A 296 -15.02 4.13 -21.85
CA GLY A 296 -14.34 4.92 -20.83
C GLY A 296 -13.64 4.04 -19.80
N ALA A 297 -14.34 3.04 -19.26
CA ALA A 297 -13.77 2.07 -18.31
C ALA A 297 -12.62 1.26 -18.94
N LEU A 298 -12.77 0.82 -20.18
CA LEU A 298 -11.69 0.16 -20.91
C LEU A 298 -10.46 1.04 -21.05
N SER A 299 -10.65 2.33 -21.32
CA SER A 299 -9.54 3.29 -21.39
C SER A 299 -8.83 3.43 -20.04
N VAL A 300 -9.58 3.44 -18.93
CA VAL A 300 -9.01 3.41 -17.58
C VAL A 300 -8.16 2.16 -17.38
N LEU A 301 -8.69 0.97 -17.69
CA LEU A 301 -7.94 -0.28 -17.58
C LEU A 301 -6.65 -0.26 -18.43
N ARG A 302 -6.69 0.29 -19.65
CA ARG A 302 -5.48 0.43 -20.49
C ARG A 302 -4.41 1.32 -19.85
N GLY A 303 -4.79 2.39 -19.17
CA GLY A 303 -3.82 3.26 -18.51
C GLY A 303 -3.24 2.65 -17.22
N LEU A 304 -4.03 1.82 -16.52
CA LEU A 304 -3.57 1.11 -15.33
C LEU A 304 -2.76 -0.16 -15.66
N ARG A 305 -3.00 -0.76 -16.83
CA ARG A 305 -2.41 -2.02 -17.30
C ARG A 305 -0.93 -2.16 -16.95
N GLY A 306 -0.10 -1.16 -17.30
CA GLY A 306 1.35 -1.26 -17.13
C GLY A 306 1.77 -1.48 -15.68
N ARG A 307 1.10 -0.82 -14.72
CA ARG A 307 1.39 -0.98 -13.29
C ARG A 307 1.00 -2.36 -12.77
N TYR A 308 -0.15 -2.88 -13.19
CA TYR A 308 -0.61 -4.21 -12.78
C TYR A 308 0.22 -5.34 -13.45
N GLU A 309 0.63 -5.15 -14.71
CA GLU A 309 1.54 -6.09 -15.40
C GLU A 309 2.88 -6.19 -14.67
N GLU A 310 3.46 -5.05 -14.26
CA GLU A 310 4.69 -4.99 -13.48
C GLU A 310 4.53 -5.62 -12.09
N TYR A 311 3.46 -5.26 -11.37
CA TYR A 311 3.21 -5.75 -10.02
C TYR A 311 3.02 -7.27 -9.96
N HIS A 312 2.22 -7.83 -10.88
CA HIS A 312 1.94 -9.28 -10.92
C HIS A 312 2.94 -10.08 -11.76
N ASN A 313 3.85 -9.40 -12.47
CA ASN A 313 4.78 -10.01 -13.43
C ASN A 313 4.06 -10.86 -14.50
N VAL A 314 2.98 -10.32 -15.06
CA VAL A 314 2.17 -10.94 -16.12
C VAL A 314 1.97 -9.99 -17.29
N ASN A 315 1.66 -10.52 -18.47
CA ASN A 315 1.26 -9.72 -19.62
C ASN A 315 -0.24 -9.89 -19.87
N MET A 316 -0.96 -8.78 -19.94
CA MET A 316 -2.40 -8.75 -20.16
C MET A 316 -2.71 -8.52 -21.63
N SER A 317 -3.64 -9.28 -22.20
CA SER A 317 -4.08 -9.04 -23.59
C SER A 317 -5.17 -7.96 -23.63
N GLU A 318 -5.31 -7.29 -24.78
CA GLU A 318 -6.40 -6.34 -24.99
C GLU A 318 -7.79 -7.00 -24.86
N SER A 319 -7.90 -8.25 -25.32
CA SER A 319 -9.10 -9.07 -25.15
C SER A 319 -9.43 -9.36 -23.69
N ALA A 320 -8.42 -9.49 -22.82
CA ALA A 320 -8.63 -9.71 -21.39
C ALA A 320 -9.21 -8.46 -20.72
N LEU A 321 -8.70 -7.27 -21.05
CA LEU A 321 -9.23 -6.00 -20.52
C LEU A 321 -10.69 -5.79 -20.96
N LEU A 322 -11.00 -6.06 -22.22
CA LEU A 322 -12.37 -6.03 -22.74
C LEU A 322 -13.28 -7.00 -21.97
N ALA A 323 -12.83 -8.23 -21.76
CA ALA A 323 -13.58 -9.23 -20.99
C ALA A 323 -13.84 -8.77 -19.55
N CYS A 324 -12.86 -8.16 -18.87
CA CYS A 324 -13.04 -7.64 -17.50
C CYS A 324 -14.15 -6.60 -17.44
N VAL A 325 -14.18 -5.66 -18.39
CA VAL A 325 -15.22 -4.62 -18.45
C VAL A 325 -16.60 -5.22 -18.76
N GLU A 326 -16.69 -6.13 -19.75
CA GLU A 326 -17.96 -6.74 -20.15
C GLU A 326 -18.54 -7.64 -19.04
N MET A 327 -17.70 -8.49 -18.45
CA MET A 327 -18.10 -9.39 -17.37
C MET A 327 -18.45 -8.61 -16.10
N GLY A 328 -17.65 -7.60 -15.74
CA GLY A 328 -17.94 -6.72 -14.61
C GLY A 328 -19.24 -5.95 -14.80
N LYS A 329 -19.52 -5.44 -16.00
CA LYS A 329 -20.78 -4.76 -16.29
C LYS A 329 -21.98 -5.72 -16.20
N ARG A 330 -21.85 -6.95 -16.70
CA ARG A 330 -22.95 -7.91 -16.82
C ARG A 330 -23.27 -8.67 -15.54
N TYR A 331 -22.24 -9.09 -14.80
CA TYR A 331 -22.39 -10.01 -13.67
C TYR A 331 -22.19 -9.34 -12.31
N VAL A 332 -21.51 -8.19 -12.24
CA VAL A 332 -21.29 -7.44 -10.99
C VAL A 332 -22.19 -6.20 -10.98
N THR A 333 -23.44 -6.39 -10.54
CA THR A 333 -24.49 -5.35 -10.56
C THR A 333 -24.47 -4.41 -9.35
N GLY A 334 -23.92 -4.85 -8.22
CA GLY A 334 -23.85 -4.06 -6.97
C GLY A 334 -22.73 -3.01 -6.93
N ARG A 335 -21.78 -3.03 -7.87
CA ARG A 335 -20.65 -2.09 -7.97
C ARG A 335 -20.71 -1.30 -9.27
N ARG A 336 -19.89 -0.24 -9.34
CA ARG A 336 -19.82 0.66 -10.50
C ARG A 336 -18.51 0.46 -11.26
N LEU A 337 -18.51 0.79 -12.55
CA LEU A 337 -17.30 1.02 -13.31
C LEU A 337 -16.62 2.33 -12.86
N PRO A 338 -15.28 2.44 -12.97
CA PRO A 338 -14.34 1.40 -13.42
C PRO A 338 -13.96 0.39 -12.33
N ASP A 339 -14.24 0.68 -11.05
CA ASP A 339 -13.82 -0.13 -9.88
C ASP A 339 -14.00 -1.64 -10.06
N LYS A 340 -15.22 -2.09 -10.37
CA LYS A 340 -15.48 -3.54 -10.55
C LYS A 340 -14.71 -4.20 -11.69
N ALA A 341 -14.31 -3.45 -12.71
CA ALA A 341 -13.54 -3.98 -13.83
C ALA A 341 -12.05 -4.02 -13.49
N VAL A 342 -11.55 -3.05 -12.70
CA VAL A 342 -10.19 -3.06 -12.15
C VAL A 342 -10.02 -4.23 -11.19
N ASP A 343 -10.99 -4.46 -10.31
CA ASP A 343 -11.05 -5.60 -9.39
C ASP A 343 -10.95 -6.95 -10.11
N LEU A 344 -11.72 -7.15 -11.19
CA LEU A 344 -11.66 -8.36 -12.00
C LEU A 344 -10.32 -8.53 -12.74
N MET A 345 -9.75 -7.41 -13.22
CA MET A 345 -8.44 -7.41 -13.88
C MET A 345 -7.33 -7.81 -12.90
N ASP A 346 -7.37 -7.26 -11.70
CA ASP A 346 -6.40 -7.53 -10.63
C ASP A 346 -6.48 -8.99 -10.17
N GLU A 347 -7.68 -9.49 -9.89
CA GLU A 347 -7.92 -10.88 -9.47
C GLU A 347 -7.45 -11.88 -10.55
N ALA A 348 -7.75 -11.59 -11.82
CA ALA A 348 -7.30 -12.43 -12.93
C ALA A 348 -5.77 -12.43 -13.07
N ALA A 349 -5.13 -11.28 -12.89
CA ALA A 349 -3.68 -11.14 -12.95
C ALA A 349 -2.99 -11.89 -11.80
N ALA A 350 -3.50 -11.73 -10.57
CA ALA A 350 -3.01 -12.43 -9.40
C ALA A 350 -3.11 -13.95 -9.56
N ASN A 351 -4.24 -14.46 -10.06
CA ASN A 351 -4.41 -15.89 -10.29
C ASN A 351 -3.39 -16.45 -11.28
N VAL A 352 -3.16 -15.76 -12.41
CA VAL A 352 -2.15 -16.18 -13.39
C VAL A 352 -0.74 -16.11 -12.80
N GLY A 353 -0.42 -15.06 -12.06
CA GLY A 353 0.87 -14.92 -11.36
C GLY A 353 1.13 -16.09 -10.40
N MET A 354 0.11 -16.49 -9.62
CA MET A 354 0.20 -17.64 -8.72
C MET A 354 0.41 -18.97 -9.46
N GLU A 355 -0.30 -19.21 -10.56
CA GLU A 355 -0.11 -20.42 -11.37
C GLU A 355 1.30 -20.54 -11.93
N VAL A 356 1.87 -19.43 -12.41
CA VAL A 356 3.24 -19.40 -12.94
C VAL A 356 4.24 -19.74 -11.84
N SER A 357 4.07 -19.17 -10.64
CA SER A 357 4.93 -19.48 -9.49
C SER A 357 4.84 -20.96 -9.06
N THR A 358 3.64 -21.53 -9.11
CA THR A 358 3.38 -22.93 -8.71
C THR A 358 3.99 -23.91 -9.70
N LYS A 359 3.83 -23.71 -11.01
CA LYS A 359 4.42 -24.58 -12.04
C LYS A 359 5.95 -24.63 -11.92
N ASN A 360 6.60 -23.50 -11.64
CA ASN A 360 8.04 -23.47 -11.40
C ASN A 360 8.45 -24.36 -10.22
N SER A 361 7.65 -24.40 -9.15
CA SER A 361 7.94 -25.26 -8.00
C SER A 361 7.84 -26.76 -8.32
N GLU A 362 6.95 -27.17 -9.23
CA GLU A 362 6.86 -28.57 -9.68
C GLU A 362 8.09 -28.97 -10.50
N PHE A 363 8.57 -28.08 -11.38
CA PHE A 363 9.81 -28.28 -12.11
C PHE A 363 11.02 -28.36 -11.16
N ASP A 364 11.09 -27.52 -10.13
CA ASP A 364 12.15 -27.58 -9.12
C ASP A 364 12.20 -28.94 -8.40
N VAL A 365 11.04 -29.54 -8.12
CA VAL A 365 10.97 -30.89 -7.51
C VAL A 365 11.50 -31.94 -8.48
N ILE A 366 11.12 -31.87 -9.75
CA ILE A 366 11.58 -32.79 -10.79
C ILE A 366 13.10 -32.65 -10.99
N ASP A 367 13.63 -31.42 -11.05
CA ASP A 367 15.06 -31.16 -11.20
C ASP A 367 15.87 -31.70 -10.01
N ARG A 368 15.34 -31.57 -8.79
CA ARG A 368 15.95 -32.18 -7.59
C ARG A 368 15.97 -33.71 -7.69
N GLN A 369 14.89 -34.33 -8.18
CA GLN A 369 14.83 -35.77 -8.39
C GLN A 369 15.81 -36.24 -9.47
N ILE A 370 15.90 -35.53 -10.60
CA ILE A 370 16.89 -35.82 -11.66
C ILE A 370 18.30 -35.72 -11.11
N ALA A 371 18.61 -34.67 -10.34
CA ALA A 371 19.93 -34.50 -9.73
C ALA A 371 20.26 -35.64 -8.74
N GLN A 372 19.29 -36.09 -7.95
CA GLN A 372 19.46 -37.24 -7.05
C GLN A 372 19.72 -38.54 -7.81
N LEU A 373 18.85 -38.88 -8.77
CA LEU A 373 18.96 -40.10 -9.57
C LEU A 373 20.26 -40.12 -10.40
N THR A 374 20.71 -38.96 -10.88
CA THR A 374 21.98 -38.84 -11.61
C THR A 374 23.17 -39.15 -10.70
N ARG A 375 23.16 -38.68 -9.45
CA ARG A 375 24.19 -39.05 -8.45
C ARG A 375 24.17 -40.54 -8.13
N GLU A 376 22.98 -41.10 -7.91
CA GLU A 376 22.82 -42.53 -7.64
C GLU A 376 23.34 -43.40 -8.80
N LYS A 377 22.99 -43.04 -10.05
CA LYS A 377 23.51 -43.69 -11.26
C LYS A 377 25.03 -43.62 -11.34
N PHE A 378 25.61 -42.45 -11.05
CA PHE A 378 27.07 -42.28 -11.05
C PHE A 378 27.74 -43.17 -10.00
N GLN A 379 27.24 -43.17 -8.76
CA GLN A 379 27.75 -44.02 -7.67
C GLN A 379 27.68 -45.52 -8.01
N ILE A 380 26.57 -45.97 -8.60
CA ILE A 380 26.41 -47.37 -9.03
C ILE A 380 27.41 -47.70 -10.15
N SER A 381 27.59 -46.79 -11.12
CA SER A 381 28.53 -46.99 -12.22
C SER A 381 29.99 -47.07 -11.74
N GLU A 382 30.39 -46.19 -10.82
CA GLU A 382 31.69 -46.21 -10.13
C GLU A 382 31.89 -47.54 -9.39
N ARG A 383 30.89 -47.95 -8.60
CA ARG A 383 30.93 -49.23 -7.86
C ARG A 383 31.10 -50.42 -8.80
N ARG A 384 30.35 -50.45 -9.92
CA ARG A 384 30.41 -51.51 -10.93
C ARG A 384 31.76 -51.55 -11.65
N THR A 385 32.31 -50.40 -12.03
CA THR A 385 33.65 -50.28 -12.63
C THR A 385 34.73 -50.76 -11.67
N ARG A 386 34.62 -50.40 -10.38
CA ARG A 386 35.55 -50.84 -9.33
C ARG A 386 35.45 -52.35 -9.10
N GLN A 387 34.26 -52.92 -9.12
CA GLN A 387 34.02 -54.36 -8.96
C GLN A 387 34.55 -55.16 -10.17
N MET A 388 34.38 -54.65 -11.40
CA MET A 388 34.96 -55.23 -12.62
C MET A 388 36.49 -55.23 -12.60
N ARG A 389 37.13 -54.16 -12.11
CA ARG A 389 38.59 -54.13 -11.91
C ARG A 389 39.07 -55.16 -10.88
N LEU A 390 38.26 -55.45 -9.87
CA LEU A 390 38.57 -56.46 -8.85
C LEU A 390 38.34 -57.90 -9.35
N LEU A 391 37.46 -58.11 -10.33
CA LEU A 391 37.04 -59.43 -10.83
C LEU A 391 37.80 -59.91 -12.09
N GLY A 392 38.62 -59.09 -12.74
CA GLY A 392 39.47 -59.56 -13.84
C GLY A 392 40.18 -58.46 -14.63
N GLY A 393 41.44 -58.22 -14.30
CA GLY A 393 42.42 -57.72 -15.27
C GLY A 393 43.13 -58.91 -15.92
N PRO A 394 43.34 -58.93 -17.25
CA PRO A 394 44.11 -59.99 -17.89
C PRO A 394 45.54 -59.98 -17.34
N GLN A 395 45.98 -61.10 -16.79
CA GLN A 395 47.41 -61.38 -16.67
C GLN A 395 47.97 -61.40 -18.09
N SER A 396 48.78 -60.40 -18.45
CA SER A 396 49.61 -60.50 -19.64
C SER A 396 50.57 -61.66 -19.41
N ALA A 397 50.36 -62.76 -20.12
CA ALA A 397 51.37 -63.80 -20.27
C ALA A 397 52.55 -63.22 -21.04
N ALA A 398 53.52 -62.66 -20.32
CA ALA A 398 54.84 -62.35 -20.85
C ALA A 398 55.65 -63.65 -20.84
N GLY A 399 55.63 -64.37 -21.96
CA GLY A 399 56.45 -65.57 -22.13
C GLY A 399 56.17 -66.31 -23.43
N ALA A 400 56.84 -65.92 -24.52
CA ALA A 400 57.35 -66.84 -25.55
C ALA A 400 58.05 -66.09 -26.70
N THR A 401 59.38 -66.16 -26.70
CA THR A 401 60.27 -66.46 -27.83
C THR A 401 60.15 -65.66 -29.14
N LYS A 402 61.16 -64.83 -29.43
CA LYS A 402 61.74 -64.69 -30.76
C LYS A 402 63.26 -64.49 -30.65
N ASP A 403 63.99 -65.60 -30.67
CA ASP A 403 65.36 -65.67 -31.14
C ASP A 403 65.38 -66.31 -32.55
N GLY A 404 66.14 -65.69 -33.45
CA GLY A 404 66.97 -66.37 -34.45
C GLY A 404 66.32 -67.07 -35.65
N ALA A 405 66.32 -66.38 -36.80
CA ALA A 405 66.99 -66.82 -38.05
C ALA A 405 67.12 -65.63 -39.01
#